data_AF-A0AAP0J4X6-F1
#
_entry.id   AF-A0AAP0J4X6-F1
#
_cell.length_a   1.000
_cell.length_b   1.000
_cell.length_c   1.000
_cell.angle_alpha   90.00
_cell.angle_beta   90.00
_cell.angle_gamma   90.00
#
_symmetry.space_group_name_H-M   'P 1'
#
loop_
_entity.id
_entity.type
_entity.pdbx_description
1 polymer ?
#
loop_
_entity_poly.entity_id
_entity_poly.type
_entity_poly.pdbx_seq_one_letter_code
_entity_poly.pdbx_strand_id
1 'polypeptide(L)'
;MASMATCVAVTAKTRRCFSHHFAFFSKSSTLCSFPYSNPSPIHLRRRYAFKSRDSSCVSVVRASVDVPDGIKPGNRVETDKLPTDVRKRAMDAVDSCGGRVTIGDVASKAGLKLDEAQRALQALAADTNGFLEVSDEGDVLYVFPRDYRSKLASKSFRMRIEPFLEKSKGAAEYLIRVTFGTALIASIVLVYTTIIALLSSRSEEDNRGRRGGRSYDSGFTFFFSPSDLFWFESLAGSYSSPFLSSDSQSKDLPIIGQYISSNGGVVTAEELAPYLDVAEETIDESYMLPVLLRFDGQPEVDEEGNILYRFPSLQRTATSQGSRRKEYVGKRWADWVGGVERFLKEKKWQFSKTRTSERAMVIGLGGLNLFGVIVLGTMLKNTAMTPSGFISFVADIFPLLQIYAGSFFAIPLARWFLLERTNSEIEKRNQAREKRARILEQADVSLRRKLLNARDMAQRTVIGQDRIVYSTDKDLSDQDYEARDWDRRFRKIERTD
;
A
#
# COMPACT_ATOMS: atom_id res chain seq x y z
N MET A 1 -1.18 -72.43 -38.35
CA MET A 1 -2.57 -71.92 -38.37
C MET A 1 -2.54 -70.56 -37.68
N ALA A 2 -2.33 -69.46 -38.42
CA ALA A 2 -3.38 -68.53 -38.89
C ALA A 2 -4.21 -67.95 -37.72
N SER A 3 -3.96 -66.69 -37.29
CA SER A 3 -4.65 -65.43 -37.71
C SER A 3 -6.00 -65.26 -36.96
N MET A 4 -6.43 -64.14 -36.36
CA MET A 4 -6.47 -62.70 -36.69
C MET A 4 -6.73 -61.92 -35.37
N ALA A 5 -6.00 -60.86 -35.01
CA ALA A 5 -6.22 -59.43 -35.33
C ALA A 5 -7.47 -58.76 -34.71
N THR A 6 -7.29 -57.76 -33.83
CA THR A 6 -7.88 -56.41 -34.01
C THR A 6 -7.10 -55.37 -33.18
N CYS A 7 -6.69 -54.29 -33.84
CA CYS A 7 -5.97 -53.14 -33.31
C CYS A 7 -6.94 -52.01 -32.92
N VAL A 8 -6.62 -51.21 -31.90
CA VAL A 8 -6.89 -49.76 -31.91
C VAL A 8 -5.70 -49.04 -31.26
N ALA A 9 -5.17 -48.07 -32.00
CA ALA A 9 -4.00 -47.27 -31.69
C ALA A 9 -4.39 -45.93 -31.04
N VAL A 10 -3.54 -45.41 -30.14
CA VAL A 10 -3.36 -43.96 -30.00
C VAL A 10 -1.85 -43.68 -29.89
N THR A 11 -1.39 -42.87 -30.83
CA THR A 11 0.00 -42.59 -31.19
C THR A 11 0.57 -41.41 -30.41
N ALA A 12 1.82 -41.55 -29.97
CA ALA A 12 2.66 -40.47 -29.47
C ALA A 12 3.08 -39.53 -30.62
N LYS A 13 2.96 -38.21 -30.41
CA LYS A 13 3.36 -37.19 -31.39
C LYS A 13 4.48 -36.32 -30.85
N THR A 14 5.70 -36.76 -31.08
CA THR A 14 6.90 -35.89 -31.15
C THR A 14 6.85 -35.12 -32.46
N ARG A 15 7.17 -33.81 -32.47
CA ARG A 15 8.09 -33.16 -33.44
C ARG A 15 8.06 -31.63 -33.35
N ARG A 16 9.29 -31.11 -33.19
CA ARG A 16 9.96 -30.07 -34.00
C ARG A 16 9.40 -28.64 -33.99
N CYS A 17 10.21 -27.77 -33.40
CA CYS A 17 10.36 -26.38 -33.82
C CYS A 17 10.74 -26.32 -35.31
N PHE A 18 10.01 -25.50 -36.07
CA PHE A 18 10.44 -24.94 -37.33
C PHE A 18 10.03 -23.46 -37.36
N SER A 19 11.02 -22.60 -37.60
CA SER A 19 10.88 -21.19 -37.90
C SER A 19 10.25 -21.02 -39.28
N HIS A 20 9.40 -20.01 -39.46
CA HIS A 20 9.20 -19.41 -40.78
C HIS A 20 9.25 -17.88 -40.71
N HIS A 21 10.11 -17.37 -41.57
CA HIS A 21 10.32 -15.99 -41.99
C HIS A 21 9.02 -15.32 -42.47
N PHE A 22 8.89 -14.03 -42.15
CA PHE A 22 8.25 -13.05 -43.03
C PHE A 22 9.31 -12.01 -43.41
N ALA A 23 9.59 -11.90 -44.71
CA ALA A 23 10.48 -10.91 -45.30
C ALA A 23 9.63 -9.75 -45.85
N PHE A 24 10.04 -8.51 -45.56
CA PHE A 24 9.77 -7.38 -46.43
C PHE A 24 11.10 -6.65 -46.69
N PHE A 25 11.46 -6.62 -47.97
CA PHE A 25 12.59 -5.93 -48.55
C PHE A 25 12.33 -4.41 -48.57
N SER A 26 13.32 -3.62 -48.18
CA SER A 26 13.71 -2.42 -48.94
C SER A 26 15.16 -2.04 -48.62
N LYS A 27 15.88 -1.69 -49.68
CA LYS A 27 17.33 -1.57 -49.80
C LYS A 27 17.84 -0.23 -49.25
N SER A 28 19.02 -0.23 -48.62
CA SER A 28 20.15 0.55 -49.14
C SER A 28 21.46 0.10 -48.47
N SER A 29 22.40 -0.29 -49.30
CA SER A 29 23.81 -0.56 -49.01
C SER A 29 24.59 0.78 -49.05
N THR A 30 25.84 0.97 -48.59
CA THR A 30 27.01 0.09 -48.60
C THR A 30 28.17 0.82 -47.87
N LEU A 31 29.01 0.03 -47.17
CA LEU A 31 30.49 0.07 -47.08
C LEU A 31 31.27 0.97 -46.10
N CYS A 32 32.07 0.23 -45.31
CA CYS A 32 33.39 0.48 -44.70
C CYS A 32 34.33 1.36 -45.56
N SER A 33 35.37 2.04 -45.07
CA SER A 33 36.52 1.56 -44.28
C SER A 33 37.51 2.73 -44.06
N PHE A 34 38.35 2.65 -43.01
CA PHE A 34 39.51 3.53 -42.74
C PHE A 34 40.57 3.46 -43.86
N PRO A 35 41.42 4.51 -44.06
CA PRO A 35 42.83 4.38 -43.63
C PRO A 35 43.61 5.68 -43.26
N TYR A 36 44.59 5.50 -42.37
CA TYR A 36 46.02 5.95 -42.38
C TYR A 36 46.48 7.42 -42.61
N SER A 37 47.72 7.63 -42.17
CA SER A 37 48.41 8.83 -41.65
C SER A 37 49.23 9.73 -42.62
N ASN A 38 49.41 11.01 -42.21
CA ASN A 38 50.54 11.98 -42.41
C ASN A 38 50.87 12.49 -43.84
N PRO A 39 51.67 13.60 -44.05
CA PRO A 39 52.14 14.70 -43.18
C PRO A 39 52.02 16.16 -43.76
N SER A 40 52.41 17.16 -42.94
CA SER A 40 52.80 18.61 -43.10
C SER A 40 53.12 19.22 -44.50
N PRO A 41 53.10 20.57 -44.73
CA PRO A 41 53.99 21.55 -44.04
C PRO A 41 53.53 23.02 -43.83
N ILE A 42 54.12 23.60 -42.76
CA ILE A 42 54.77 24.92 -42.60
C ILE A 42 54.22 26.14 -43.37
N HIS A 43 53.76 27.15 -42.63
CA HIS A 43 54.12 28.54 -42.90
C HIS A 43 54.39 29.33 -41.61
N LEU A 44 55.58 29.93 -41.56
CA LEU A 44 56.04 30.87 -40.55
C LEU A 44 55.16 32.13 -40.52
N ARG A 45 54.84 32.62 -39.31
CA ARG A 45 54.94 34.06 -39.03
C ARG A 45 55.42 34.32 -37.61
N ARG A 46 56.66 34.82 -37.58
CA ARG A 46 57.43 35.33 -36.45
C ARG A 46 56.98 36.76 -36.15
N ARG A 47 56.55 37.08 -34.93
CA ARG A 47 56.77 38.39 -34.31
C ARG A 47 56.97 38.24 -32.78
N TYR A 48 58.22 38.50 -32.41
CA TYR A 48 58.81 38.96 -31.16
C TYR A 48 58.05 38.77 -29.83
N ALA A 49 58.69 37.98 -28.97
CA ALA A 49 58.47 37.92 -27.54
C ALA A 49 59.03 39.18 -26.84
N PHE A 50 58.30 39.67 -25.84
CA PHE A 50 58.90 40.31 -24.67
C PHE A 50 58.57 39.44 -23.45
N LYS A 51 59.61 39.02 -22.75
CA LYS A 51 59.59 38.08 -21.63
C LYS A 51 59.64 38.91 -20.35
N SER A 52 58.61 38.81 -19.52
CA SER A 52 58.75 39.10 -18.09
C SER A 52 58.47 37.80 -17.33
N ARG A 53 59.46 37.34 -16.59
CA ARG A 53 59.31 36.33 -15.54
C ARG A 53 58.67 37.06 -14.37
N ASP A 54 57.56 36.54 -13.86
CA ASP A 54 57.39 36.54 -12.42
C ASP A 54 56.51 35.38 -11.93
N SER A 55 56.60 35.20 -10.64
CA SER A 55 56.60 33.93 -9.92
C SER A 55 55.22 33.56 -9.39
N SER A 56 55.05 32.26 -9.07
CA SER A 56 54.06 31.69 -8.15
C SER A 56 52.58 31.58 -8.60
N CYS A 57 52.11 30.34 -8.73
CA CYS A 57 51.21 29.67 -7.76
C CYS A 57 50.67 28.39 -8.41
N VAL A 58 50.96 27.25 -7.79
CA VAL A 58 50.41 25.95 -8.17
C VAL A 58 48.89 26.00 -7.99
N SER A 59 48.16 25.72 -9.06
CA SER A 59 46.71 25.57 -9.06
C SER A 59 46.32 24.37 -8.20
N VAL A 60 45.78 24.64 -7.01
CA VAL A 60 44.97 23.66 -6.29
C VAL A 60 43.68 23.49 -7.10
N VAL A 61 43.48 22.30 -7.66
CA VAL A 61 42.20 21.91 -8.24
C VAL A 61 41.19 21.81 -7.11
N ARG A 62 40.48 22.92 -6.84
CA ARG A 62 39.21 22.89 -6.13
C ARG A 62 38.18 22.31 -7.09
N ALA A 63 37.52 21.23 -6.69
CA ALA A 63 36.25 20.86 -7.28
C ALA A 63 35.22 21.93 -6.88
N SER A 64 35.06 22.96 -7.72
CA SER A 64 33.92 23.84 -7.67
C SER A 64 32.73 23.05 -8.19
N VAL A 65 31.87 22.59 -7.27
CA VAL A 65 30.50 22.24 -7.61
C VAL A 65 29.86 23.52 -8.13
N ASP A 66 29.43 23.52 -9.38
CA ASP A 66 28.58 24.57 -9.94
C ASP A 66 27.32 24.67 -9.08
N VAL A 67 27.28 25.68 -8.21
CA VAL A 67 26.07 26.11 -7.52
C VAL A 67 25.34 27.02 -8.51
N PRO A 68 24.18 26.63 -9.06
CA PRO A 68 23.40 27.55 -9.86
C PRO A 68 22.87 28.67 -8.95
N ASP A 69 23.32 29.88 -9.26
CA ASP A 69 22.90 31.12 -8.63
C ASP A 69 21.43 31.40 -8.95
N GLY A 70 20.60 31.58 -7.93
CA GLY A 70 19.16 31.82 -8.12
C GLY A 70 18.27 31.52 -6.91
N ILE A 71 18.47 32.20 -5.79
CA ILE A 71 17.56 32.14 -4.64
C ILE A 71 16.27 32.91 -4.99
N LYS A 72 15.21 32.18 -5.36
CA LYS A 72 13.80 32.62 -5.34
C LYS A 72 13.08 31.96 -4.17
N PRO A 73 12.10 32.61 -3.52
CA PRO A 73 11.41 32.03 -2.36
C PRO A 73 10.50 30.89 -2.84
N GLY A 74 10.98 29.66 -2.68
CA GLY A 74 10.32 28.45 -3.16
C GLY A 74 11.23 27.24 -3.06
N ASN A 75 11.85 27.04 -1.88
CA ASN A 75 12.69 25.87 -1.63
C ASN A 75 11.88 24.61 -1.92
N ARG A 76 12.33 23.82 -2.90
CA ARG A 76 11.66 22.60 -3.35
C ARG A 76 11.83 21.55 -2.25
N VAL A 77 10.76 21.32 -1.48
CA VAL A 77 10.73 20.38 -0.36
C VAL A 77 10.91 18.95 -0.91
N GLU A 78 11.95 18.24 -0.48
CA GLU A 78 12.27 16.90 -1.00
C GLU A 78 11.18 15.88 -0.62
N THR A 79 10.56 16.03 0.54
CA THR A 79 9.46 15.20 1.04
C THR A 79 8.16 15.35 0.24
N ASP A 80 8.02 16.41 -0.57
CA ASP A 80 6.86 16.57 -1.46
C ASP A 80 6.96 15.68 -2.71
N LYS A 81 8.17 15.20 -3.06
CA LYS A 81 8.41 14.26 -4.17
C LYS A 81 8.00 12.83 -3.82
N LEU A 82 7.87 12.50 -2.54
CA LEU A 82 7.53 11.16 -2.08
C LEU A 82 6.01 10.90 -2.22
N PRO A 83 5.61 9.64 -2.48
CA PRO A 83 4.23 9.22 -2.30
C PRO A 83 3.77 9.50 -0.86
N THR A 84 2.55 10.01 -0.71
CA THR A 84 1.96 10.35 0.59
C THR A 84 2.03 9.18 1.58
N ASP A 85 1.70 7.97 1.10
CA ASP A 85 1.61 6.77 1.95
C ASP A 85 2.99 6.31 2.44
N VAL A 86 4.01 6.41 1.58
CA VAL A 86 5.40 6.09 1.94
C VAL A 86 5.90 7.07 2.99
N ARG A 87 5.67 8.36 2.75
CA ARG A 87 6.06 9.43 3.66
C ARG A 87 5.41 9.27 5.05
N LYS A 88 4.08 9.05 5.09
CA LYS A 88 3.34 8.89 6.35
C LYS A 88 3.81 7.67 7.15
N ARG A 89 3.92 6.51 6.49
CA ARG A 89 4.41 5.28 7.14
C ARG A 89 5.85 5.41 7.64
N ALA A 90 6.73 6.07 6.88
CA ALA A 90 8.10 6.35 7.31
C ALA A 90 8.13 7.26 8.54
N MET A 91 7.35 8.34 8.57
CA MET A 91 7.26 9.22 9.75
C MET A 91 6.73 8.47 10.97
N ASP A 92 5.64 7.69 10.83
CA ASP A 92 5.07 6.91 11.93
C ASP A 92 6.08 5.87 12.46
N ALA A 93 6.88 5.27 11.58
CA ALA A 93 7.96 4.35 11.98
C ALA A 93 9.10 5.07 12.74
N VAL A 94 9.53 6.25 12.27
CA VAL A 94 10.56 7.08 12.91
C VAL A 94 10.16 7.46 14.33
N ASP A 95 8.93 7.96 14.51
CA ASP A 95 8.41 8.31 15.84
C ASP A 95 8.35 7.12 16.77
N SER A 96 7.88 5.98 16.24
CA SER A 96 7.75 4.76 17.01
C SER A 96 9.10 4.16 17.41
N CYS A 97 10.20 4.57 16.76
CA CYS A 97 11.56 4.17 17.09
C CYS A 97 12.32 5.23 17.91
N GLY A 98 11.66 6.35 18.27
CA GLY A 98 12.24 7.38 19.15
C GLY A 98 13.16 8.37 18.45
N GLY A 99 13.07 8.50 17.12
CA GLY A 99 13.78 9.52 16.34
C GLY A 99 15.20 9.16 15.89
N ARG A 100 15.84 8.14 16.46
CA ARG A 100 17.12 7.58 15.97
C ARG A 100 16.87 6.22 15.34
N VAL A 101 17.11 6.10 14.03
CA VAL A 101 16.67 4.93 13.24
C VAL A 101 17.68 4.48 12.20
N THR A 102 17.71 3.18 11.93
CA THR A 102 18.35 2.62 10.72
C THR A 102 17.33 2.51 9.57
N ILE A 103 17.84 2.29 8.35
CA ILE A 103 16.99 1.98 7.19
C ILE A 103 16.16 0.70 7.46
N GLY A 104 16.77 -0.30 8.11
CA GLY A 104 16.12 -1.56 8.49
C GLY A 104 14.99 -1.39 9.51
N ASP A 105 15.19 -0.54 10.52
CA ASP A 105 14.17 -0.24 11.54
C ASP A 105 12.92 0.40 10.90
N VAL A 106 13.12 1.32 9.95
CA VAL A 106 12.01 1.98 9.24
C VAL A 106 11.37 1.04 8.23
N ALA A 107 12.15 0.29 7.44
CA ALA A 107 11.62 -0.64 6.47
C ALA A 107 10.77 -1.73 7.13
N SER A 108 11.29 -2.36 8.20
CA SER A 108 10.59 -3.41 8.94
C SER A 108 9.28 -2.92 9.54
N LYS A 109 9.29 -1.74 10.17
CA LYS A 109 8.13 -1.19 10.87
C LYS A 109 7.10 -0.51 9.95
N ALA A 110 7.55 0.05 8.83
CA ALA A 110 6.69 0.71 7.85
C ALA A 110 6.22 -0.25 6.73
N GLY A 111 6.81 -1.44 6.61
CA GLY A 111 6.60 -2.34 5.47
C GLY A 111 7.08 -1.73 4.14
N LEU A 112 8.10 -0.88 4.20
CA LEU A 112 8.68 -0.21 3.04
C LEU A 112 9.82 -1.06 2.44
N LYS A 113 10.06 -0.91 1.13
CA LYS A 113 11.32 -1.41 0.58
C LYS A 113 12.48 -0.63 1.18
N LEU A 114 13.67 -1.23 1.22
CA LEU A 114 14.85 -0.55 1.76
C LEU A 114 15.18 0.74 1.00
N ASP A 115 15.02 0.75 -0.32
CA ASP A 115 15.27 1.92 -1.17
C ASP A 115 14.21 3.03 -0.97
N GLU A 116 12.94 2.66 -0.80
CA GLU A 116 11.85 3.57 -0.45
C GLU A 116 12.08 4.18 0.94
N ALA A 117 12.47 3.36 1.92
CA ALA A 117 12.76 3.79 3.27
C ALA A 117 13.97 4.73 3.31
N GLN A 118 15.06 4.39 2.61
CA GLN A 118 16.25 5.24 2.50
C GLN A 118 15.91 6.60 1.86
N ARG A 119 15.21 6.59 0.72
CA ARG A 119 14.78 7.84 0.05
C ARG A 119 13.87 8.68 0.95
N ALA A 120 12.97 8.03 1.69
CA ALA A 120 12.10 8.72 2.63
C ALA A 120 12.89 9.37 3.77
N LEU A 121 13.83 8.64 4.37
CA LEU A 121 14.68 9.15 5.45
C LEU A 121 15.59 10.29 5.00
N GLN A 122 16.19 10.16 3.81
CA GLN A 122 17.02 11.22 3.24
C GLN A 122 16.23 12.49 2.96
N ALA A 123 15.03 12.37 2.38
CA ALA A 123 14.16 13.53 2.16
C ALA A 123 13.71 14.17 3.48
N LEU A 124 13.33 13.35 4.47
CA LEU A 124 12.99 13.83 5.81
C LEU A 124 14.18 14.55 6.45
N ALA A 125 15.39 14.01 6.36
CA ALA A 125 16.60 14.60 6.96
C ALA A 125 17.06 15.86 6.21
N ALA A 126 16.79 15.99 4.92
CA ALA A 126 17.09 17.20 4.16
C ALA A 126 16.13 18.36 4.50
N ASP A 127 14.85 18.06 4.68
CA ASP A 127 13.83 19.08 4.95
C ASP A 127 13.71 19.41 6.44
N THR A 128 14.07 18.47 7.31
CA THR A 128 14.15 18.67 8.76
C THR A 128 15.59 18.86 9.19
N ASN A 129 15.85 19.39 10.38
CA ASN A 129 17.23 19.44 10.89
C ASN A 129 17.65 18.06 11.41
N GLY A 130 17.45 17.02 10.61
CA GLY A 130 17.90 15.67 10.89
C GLY A 130 19.34 15.51 10.43
N PHE A 131 20.14 14.76 11.18
CA PHE A 131 21.53 14.51 10.85
C PHE A 131 21.79 13.01 10.76
N LEU A 132 22.92 12.66 10.16
CA LEU A 132 23.33 11.27 9.97
C LEU A 132 24.48 10.94 10.92
N GLU A 133 24.42 9.76 11.51
CA GLU A 133 25.52 9.15 12.25
C GLU A 133 26.00 7.91 11.49
N VAL A 134 27.30 7.65 11.50
CA VAL A 134 27.89 6.47 10.86
C VAL A 134 28.67 5.69 11.91
N SER A 135 28.40 4.39 12.00
CA SER A 135 29.11 3.46 12.88
C SER A 135 30.50 3.12 12.34
N ASP A 136 31.35 2.61 13.23
CA ASP A 136 32.61 1.91 12.92
C ASP A 136 32.50 0.85 11.80
N GLU A 137 31.40 0.11 11.74
CA GLU A 137 31.13 -0.89 10.69
C GLU A 137 30.57 -0.28 9.37
N GLY A 138 30.38 1.04 9.32
CA GLY A 138 29.81 1.73 8.15
C GLY A 138 28.29 1.77 8.12
N ASP A 139 27.61 1.32 9.17
CA ASP A 139 26.15 1.42 9.28
C ASP A 139 25.70 2.88 9.42
N VAL A 140 24.73 3.31 8.61
CA VAL A 140 24.20 4.68 8.61
C VAL A 140 22.92 4.78 9.44
N LEU A 141 22.89 5.74 10.36
CA LEU A 141 21.76 6.05 11.23
C LEU A 141 21.26 7.45 10.96
N TYR A 142 19.95 7.62 10.98
CA TYR A 142 19.29 8.91 10.86
C TYR A 142 18.78 9.32 12.23
N VAL A 143 19.15 10.53 12.66
CA VAL A 143 18.71 11.12 13.92
C VAL A 143 17.84 12.32 13.63
N PHE A 144 16.59 12.26 14.09
CA PHE A 144 15.59 13.31 13.93
C PHE A 144 15.32 14.02 15.26
N PRO A 145 15.25 15.36 15.26
CA PRO A 145 14.84 16.12 16.44
C PRO A 145 13.36 15.84 16.76
N ARG A 146 12.95 15.92 18.03
CA ARG A 146 11.56 15.64 18.44
C ARG A 146 10.51 16.52 17.72
N ASP A 147 10.91 17.72 17.31
CA ASP A 147 10.02 18.67 16.62
C ASP A 147 10.05 18.56 15.09
N TYR A 148 10.68 17.52 14.51
CA TYR A 148 10.87 17.42 13.06
C TYR A 148 9.54 17.50 12.27
N ARG A 149 8.44 16.91 12.78
CA ARG A 149 7.11 16.99 12.15
C ARG A 149 6.60 18.42 12.01
N SER A 150 6.78 19.25 13.04
CA SER A 150 6.34 20.65 13.03
C SER A 150 7.17 21.48 12.05
N LYS A 151 8.49 21.26 12.02
CA LYS A 151 9.41 21.88 11.06
C LYS A 151 9.05 21.49 9.62
N LEU A 152 8.73 20.22 9.40
CA LEU A 152 8.31 19.73 8.09
C LEU A 152 6.97 20.33 7.65
N ALA A 153 5.98 20.39 8.56
CA ALA A 153 4.67 20.99 8.29
C ALA A 153 4.73 22.48 7.96
N SER A 154 5.69 23.21 8.54
CA SER A 154 5.93 24.63 8.22
C SER A 154 6.52 24.85 6.83
N LYS A 155 7.18 23.83 6.25
CA LYS A 155 7.82 23.89 4.94
C LYS A 155 6.95 23.34 3.80
N SER A 156 6.20 22.25 4.05
CA SER A 156 5.36 21.60 3.02
C SER A 156 3.94 22.16 2.99
N PHE A 157 3.58 22.80 1.87
CA PHE A 157 2.21 23.24 1.61
C PHE A 157 1.23 22.06 1.45
N ARG A 158 1.70 20.94 0.87
CA ARG A 158 0.90 19.72 0.65
C ARG A 158 0.38 19.14 1.96
N MET A 159 1.22 19.11 3.01
CA MET A 159 0.81 18.62 4.33
C MET A 159 -0.25 19.50 5.02
N ARG A 160 -0.38 20.77 4.63
CA ARG A 160 -1.40 21.68 5.18
C ARG A 160 -2.78 21.45 4.56
N ILE A 161 -2.85 21.05 3.29
CA ILE A 161 -4.11 20.87 2.54
C ILE A 161 -4.69 19.47 2.70
N GLU A 162 -3.84 18.44 2.77
CA GLU A 162 -4.24 17.05 2.92
C GLU A 162 -5.33 16.79 3.99
N PRO A 163 -5.23 17.34 5.23
CA PRO A 163 -6.27 17.13 6.24
C PRO A 163 -7.62 17.77 5.88
N PHE A 164 -7.64 18.82 5.04
CA PHE A 164 -8.90 19.42 4.56
C PHE A 164 -9.54 18.56 3.49
N LEU A 165 -8.74 17.96 2.60
CA LEU A 165 -9.23 17.07 1.57
C LEU A 165 -9.83 15.80 2.18
N GLU A 166 -9.16 15.21 3.18
CA GLU A 166 -9.71 14.07 3.95
C GLU A 166 -11.01 14.43 4.67
N LYS A 167 -11.09 15.62 5.29
CA LYS A 167 -12.34 16.10 5.92
C LYS A 167 -13.46 16.31 4.91
N SER A 168 -13.15 16.79 3.70
CA SER A 168 -14.17 17.03 2.66
C SER A 168 -14.79 15.75 2.10
N LYS A 169 -14.08 14.61 2.13
CA LYS A 169 -14.65 13.32 1.72
C LYS A 169 -15.88 12.98 2.55
N GLY A 170 -15.81 13.16 3.87
CA GLY A 170 -16.95 12.94 4.76
C GLY A 170 -18.15 13.85 4.45
N ALA A 171 -17.90 15.11 4.06
CA ALA A 171 -18.95 16.05 3.68
C ALA A 171 -19.58 15.71 2.33
N ALA A 172 -18.78 15.32 1.34
CA ALA A 172 -19.26 14.87 0.03
C ALA A 172 -20.10 13.60 0.16
N GLU A 173 -19.64 12.61 0.94
CA GLU A 173 -20.41 11.41 1.25
C GLU A 173 -21.74 11.74 1.93
N TYR A 174 -21.76 12.67 2.89
CA TYR A 174 -22.99 13.11 3.53
C TYR A 174 -23.96 13.76 2.55
N LEU A 175 -23.49 14.62 1.65
CA LEU A 175 -24.33 15.28 0.65
C LEU A 175 -25.00 14.26 -0.27
N ILE A 176 -24.23 13.29 -0.79
CA ILE A 176 -24.77 12.20 -1.63
C ILE A 176 -25.80 11.37 -0.85
N ARG A 177 -25.56 11.12 0.45
CA ARG A 177 -26.50 10.38 1.31
C ARG A 177 -27.83 11.09 1.49
N VAL A 178 -27.78 12.40 1.76
CA VAL A 178 -29.00 13.21 1.96
C VAL A 178 -29.80 13.30 0.67
N THR A 179 -29.16 13.59 -0.47
CA THR A 179 -29.86 13.74 -1.75
C THR A 179 -30.63 12.48 -2.13
N PHE A 180 -30.03 11.30 -1.93
CA PHE A 180 -30.72 10.05 -2.24
C PHE A 180 -31.83 9.70 -1.25
N GLY A 181 -31.62 9.93 0.06
CA GLY A 181 -32.68 9.73 1.05
C GLY A 181 -33.89 10.64 0.79
N THR A 182 -33.63 11.89 0.41
CA THR A 182 -34.69 12.83 0.01
C THR A 182 -35.36 12.42 -1.30
N ALA A 183 -34.61 11.87 -2.26
CA ALA A 183 -35.16 11.34 -3.50
C ALA A 183 -36.09 10.14 -3.26
N LEU A 184 -35.79 9.27 -2.29
CA LEU A 184 -36.65 8.15 -1.91
C LEU A 184 -38.00 8.63 -1.38
N ILE A 185 -37.99 9.63 -0.50
CA ILE A 185 -39.22 10.19 0.06
C ILE A 185 -40.01 10.90 -1.05
N ALA A 186 -39.34 11.69 -1.89
CA ALA A 186 -39.96 12.36 -3.03
C ALA A 186 -40.60 11.36 -4.01
N SER A 187 -39.92 10.23 -4.28
CA SER A 187 -40.46 9.19 -5.16
C SER A 187 -41.72 8.54 -4.58
N ILE A 188 -41.73 8.23 -3.28
CA ILE A 188 -42.90 7.68 -2.59
C ILE A 188 -44.08 8.66 -2.68
N VAL A 189 -43.86 9.93 -2.34
CA VAL A 189 -44.92 10.95 -2.38
C VAL A 189 -45.49 11.07 -3.80
N LEU A 190 -44.63 11.17 -4.81
CA LEU A 190 -45.04 11.30 -6.21
C LEU A 190 -45.83 10.06 -6.70
N VAL A 191 -45.36 8.86 -6.37
CA VAL A 191 -46.04 7.61 -6.76
C VAL A 191 -47.43 7.51 -6.11
N TYR A 192 -47.53 7.71 -4.80
CA TYR A 192 -48.79 7.54 -4.07
C TYR A 192 -49.81 8.65 -4.35
N THR A 193 -49.36 9.90 -4.53
CA THR A 193 -50.26 10.99 -4.97
C THR A 193 -50.85 10.70 -6.34
N THR A 194 -50.09 10.10 -7.25
CA THR A 194 -50.57 9.72 -8.59
C THR A 194 -51.55 8.54 -8.53
N ILE A 195 -51.29 7.53 -7.70
CA ILE A 195 -52.23 6.42 -7.46
C ILE A 195 -53.56 6.96 -6.94
N ILE A 196 -53.54 7.85 -5.93
CA ILE A 196 -54.75 8.47 -5.39
C ILE A 196 -55.49 9.27 -6.46
N ALA A 197 -54.77 10.09 -7.24
CA ALA A 197 -55.38 10.88 -8.32
C ALA A 197 -56.08 10.00 -9.38
N LEU A 198 -55.46 8.88 -9.78
CA LEU A 198 -56.04 7.91 -10.72
C LEU A 198 -57.24 7.14 -10.15
N LEU A 199 -57.28 6.91 -8.84
CA LEU A 199 -58.42 6.28 -8.17
C LEU A 199 -59.58 7.27 -8.02
N SER A 200 -59.30 8.51 -7.61
CA SER A 200 -60.33 9.56 -7.46
C SER A 200 -60.93 9.98 -8.80
N SER A 201 -60.18 9.94 -9.91
CA SER A 201 -60.72 10.25 -11.24
C SER A 201 -61.65 9.18 -11.80
N ARG A 202 -61.79 8.03 -11.14
CA ARG A 202 -62.71 6.94 -11.53
C ARG A 202 -64.03 6.96 -10.78
N SER A 203 -64.18 7.78 -9.75
CA SER A 203 -65.43 7.95 -9.01
C SER A 203 -65.97 9.38 -9.20
N GLU A 204 -66.93 9.55 -10.09
CA GLU A 204 -67.85 10.68 -10.05
C GLU A 204 -68.91 10.39 -8.98
N GLU A 205 -68.81 11.00 -7.79
CA GLU A 205 -69.96 11.62 -7.10
C GLU A 205 -69.57 12.31 -5.78
N ASP A 206 -70.36 13.35 -5.50
CA ASP A 206 -70.14 14.45 -4.57
C ASP A 206 -70.01 14.08 -3.07
N ASN A 207 -69.11 14.78 -2.37
CA ASN A 207 -69.51 15.59 -1.22
C ASN A 207 -68.43 16.62 -0.82
N ARG A 208 -68.81 17.90 -0.93
CA ARG A 208 -68.10 19.05 -0.38
C ARG A 208 -68.17 19.01 1.15
N GLY A 209 -67.03 18.87 1.83
CA GLY A 209 -67.03 18.81 3.28
C GLY A 209 -65.67 18.97 3.97
N ARG A 210 -65.31 20.24 4.20
CA ARG A 210 -64.66 20.74 5.43
C ARG A 210 -63.15 20.51 5.62
N ARG A 211 -62.44 21.64 5.46
CA ARG A 211 -61.15 21.99 6.08
C ARG A 211 -60.95 21.33 7.45
N GLY A 212 -59.91 20.51 7.55
CA GLY A 212 -59.31 20.06 8.80
C GLY A 212 -57.80 20.08 8.65
N GLY A 213 -57.19 21.25 8.86
CA GLY A 213 -55.73 21.36 8.97
C GLY A 213 -55.29 20.65 10.24
N ARG A 214 -54.61 19.52 10.10
CA ARG A 214 -53.73 18.97 11.13
C ARG A 214 -52.31 19.32 10.75
N SER A 215 -51.76 20.29 11.47
CA SER A 215 -50.32 20.50 11.56
C SER A 215 -49.69 19.20 12.06
N TYR A 216 -48.95 18.51 11.19
CA TYR A 216 -47.99 17.53 11.64
C TYR A 216 -46.79 18.30 12.18
N ASP A 217 -46.62 18.20 13.49
CA ASP A 217 -45.43 18.61 14.20
C ASP A 217 -44.23 17.84 13.62
N SER A 218 -43.34 18.62 13.01
CA SER A 218 -42.11 18.19 12.35
C SER A 218 -41.05 17.90 13.43
N GLY A 219 -41.26 16.81 14.17
CA GLY A 219 -40.39 16.38 15.26
C GLY A 219 -39.89 14.94 15.10
N PHE A 220 -39.64 14.47 13.89
CA PHE A 220 -39.00 13.17 13.66
C PHE A 220 -37.72 13.35 12.86
N THR A 221 -36.64 13.66 13.58
CA THR A 221 -35.28 13.56 13.06
C THR A 221 -34.96 12.08 12.86
N PHE A 222 -35.22 11.56 11.66
CA PHE A 222 -34.79 10.23 11.28
C PHE A 222 -33.26 10.19 11.23
N PHE A 223 -32.64 9.75 12.33
CA PHE A 223 -31.26 9.30 12.30
C PHE A 223 -31.21 7.94 11.59
N PHE A 224 -31.26 7.97 10.26
CA PHE A 224 -30.79 6.86 9.45
C PHE A 224 -29.27 6.89 9.49
N SER A 225 -28.63 5.78 9.84
CA SER A 225 -27.22 5.57 9.51
C SER A 225 -27.17 5.15 8.03
N PRO A 226 -26.75 6.01 7.08
CA PRO A 226 -26.91 5.77 5.65
C PRO A 226 -25.62 5.25 5.00
N SER A 227 -24.70 4.70 5.80
CA SER A 227 -23.42 4.14 5.33
C SER A 227 -23.58 2.98 4.33
N ASP A 228 -24.81 2.51 4.12
CA ASP A 228 -25.09 1.23 3.46
C ASP A 228 -25.44 1.36 1.99
N LEU A 229 -25.81 2.56 1.51
CA LEU A 229 -26.33 2.75 0.16
C LEU A 229 -25.35 3.36 -0.85
N PHE A 230 -24.27 4.00 -0.39
CA PHE A 230 -23.26 4.62 -1.27
C PHE A 230 -21.92 3.89 -1.16
N TRP A 231 -21.72 2.93 -2.04
CA TRP A 231 -20.53 2.07 -2.09
C TRP A 231 -19.77 2.13 -3.43
N PHE A 232 -20.03 3.15 -4.25
CA PHE A 232 -19.35 3.32 -5.55
C PHE A 232 -17.86 3.69 -5.44
N GLU A 233 -17.36 4.05 -4.25
CA GLU A 233 -15.93 4.32 -4.04
C GLU A 233 -15.05 3.04 -3.98
N SER A 234 -15.64 1.83 -3.98
CA SER A 234 -14.86 0.57 -4.01
C SER A 234 -14.88 -0.15 -5.36
N LEU A 235 -15.78 0.18 -6.29
CA LEU A 235 -15.88 -0.51 -7.58
C LEU A 235 -14.96 0.08 -8.67
N ALA A 236 -14.48 1.31 -8.49
CA ALA A 236 -13.40 1.86 -9.32
C ALA A 236 -12.03 1.20 -9.05
N GLY A 237 -11.91 0.36 -8.00
CA GLY A 237 -10.73 -0.47 -7.75
C GLY A 237 -10.81 -1.90 -8.33
N SER A 238 -12.01 -2.39 -8.68
CA SER A 238 -12.23 -3.82 -9.02
C SER A 238 -12.30 -4.14 -10.51
N TYR A 239 -12.07 -3.17 -11.39
CA TYR A 239 -11.64 -3.41 -12.78
C TYR A 239 -10.17 -3.02 -12.97
N SER A 240 -9.38 -3.22 -11.92
CA SER A 240 -7.93 -3.34 -12.07
C SER A 240 -7.67 -4.80 -12.40
N SER A 241 -6.97 -5.02 -13.50
CA SER A 241 -6.46 -6.31 -13.98
C SER A 241 -5.88 -7.17 -12.84
N PRO A 242 -5.69 -8.49 -13.01
CA PRO A 242 -5.08 -9.40 -12.02
C PRO A 242 -3.64 -9.05 -11.56
N PHE A 243 -3.15 -7.84 -11.85
CA PHE A 243 -1.80 -7.35 -11.63
C PHE A 243 -1.65 -6.42 -10.40
N LEU A 244 -2.71 -6.12 -9.64
CA LEU A 244 -2.62 -5.30 -8.42
C LEU A 244 -3.09 -6.05 -7.16
N SER A 245 -2.37 -7.09 -6.81
CA SER A 245 -2.39 -7.73 -5.48
C SER A 245 -1.60 -6.93 -4.42
N SER A 246 -1.24 -5.67 -4.70
CA SER A 246 -0.27 -4.91 -3.90
C SER A 246 -0.86 -4.28 -2.62
N ASP A 247 -2.14 -3.91 -2.61
CA ASP A 247 -2.72 -3.15 -1.49
C ASP A 247 -2.99 -3.99 -0.24
N SER A 248 -3.39 -5.26 -0.36
CA SER A 248 -3.50 -6.16 0.80
C SER A 248 -2.12 -6.50 1.36
N GLN A 249 -1.19 -6.87 0.47
CA GLN A 249 0.20 -7.15 0.83
C GLN A 249 0.81 -5.97 1.63
N SER A 250 0.54 -4.73 1.21
CA SER A 250 1.07 -3.53 1.86
C SER A 250 0.75 -3.40 3.37
N LYS A 251 -0.39 -3.94 3.82
CA LYS A 251 -0.82 -3.88 5.23
C LYS A 251 -0.20 -4.97 6.10
N ASP A 252 0.18 -6.08 5.47
CA ASP A 252 0.71 -7.27 6.14
C ASP A 252 2.24 -7.21 6.25
N LEU A 253 2.88 -6.55 5.29
CA LEU A 253 4.32 -6.31 5.22
C LEU A 253 4.96 -5.68 6.48
N PRO A 254 4.36 -4.66 7.13
CA PRO A 254 4.87 -4.14 8.40
C PRO A 254 4.93 -5.21 9.50
N ILE A 255 3.93 -6.09 9.54
CA ILE A 255 3.84 -7.16 10.54
C ILE A 255 4.94 -8.19 10.29
N ILE A 256 5.14 -8.57 9.03
CA ILE A 256 6.20 -9.50 8.60
C ILE A 256 7.59 -8.91 8.90
N GLY A 257 7.82 -7.65 8.53
CA GLY A 257 9.09 -6.97 8.78
C GLY A 257 9.41 -6.88 10.27
N GLN A 258 8.42 -6.52 11.09
CA GLN A 258 8.59 -6.48 12.55
C GLN A 258 8.85 -7.87 13.14
N TYR A 259 8.16 -8.90 12.65
CA TYR A 259 8.42 -10.29 13.05
C TYR A 259 9.87 -10.70 12.75
N ILE A 260 10.34 -10.49 11.51
CA ILE A 260 11.71 -10.79 11.08
C ILE A 260 12.74 -10.05 11.94
N SER A 261 12.56 -8.73 12.14
CA SER A 261 13.47 -7.91 12.94
C SER A 261 13.50 -8.36 14.41
N SER A 262 12.33 -8.67 15.00
CA SER A 262 12.22 -9.13 16.39
C SER A 262 12.94 -10.48 16.63
N ASN A 263 13.06 -11.28 15.57
CA ASN A 263 13.70 -12.57 15.55
C ASN A 263 15.18 -12.53 15.14
N GLY A 264 15.79 -11.34 15.05
CA GLY A 264 17.22 -11.19 14.72
C GLY A 264 17.52 -11.41 13.24
N GLY A 265 16.54 -11.12 12.37
CA GLY A 265 16.72 -11.07 10.93
C GLY A 265 16.94 -12.43 10.25
N VAL A 266 16.69 -13.55 10.92
CA VAL A 266 16.70 -14.89 10.31
C VAL A 266 15.40 -15.60 10.63
N VAL A 267 14.77 -16.16 9.60
CA VAL A 267 13.47 -16.83 9.69
C VAL A 267 13.40 -18.01 8.72
N THR A 268 12.54 -18.98 9.04
CA THR A 268 12.22 -20.08 8.11
C THR A 268 10.96 -19.74 7.32
N ALA A 269 10.73 -20.42 6.18
CA ALA A 269 9.52 -20.23 5.39
C ALA A 269 8.26 -20.59 6.20
N GLU A 270 8.33 -21.67 6.98
CA GLU A 270 7.25 -22.14 7.84
C GLU A 270 6.86 -21.10 8.89
N GLU A 271 7.82 -20.36 9.44
CA GLU A 271 7.54 -19.33 10.43
C GLU A 271 6.73 -18.15 9.88
N LEU A 272 6.96 -17.80 8.61
CA LEU A 272 6.29 -16.69 7.96
C LEU A 272 4.99 -17.10 7.27
N ALA A 273 4.81 -18.39 7.01
CA ALA A 273 3.63 -18.93 6.32
C ALA A 273 2.26 -18.55 6.95
N PRO A 274 2.11 -18.34 8.27
CA PRO A 274 0.87 -17.82 8.87
C PRO A 274 0.56 -16.35 8.56
N TYR A 275 1.54 -15.59 8.07
CA TYR A 275 1.39 -14.17 7.70
C TYR A 275 1.31 -13.96 6.19
N LEU A 276 1.50 -15.01 5.40
CA LEU A 276 1.56 -14.97 3.95
C LEU A 276 0.39 -15.73 3.31
N ASP A 277 0.02 -15.29 2.12
CA ASP A 277 -0.96 -15.98 1.26
C ASP A 277 -0.28 -17.12 0.51
N VAL A 278 -0.16 -18.27 1.18
CA VAL A 278 0.35 -19.50 0.56
C VAL A 278 -0.82 -20.39 0.13
N ALA A 279 -0.77 -20.91 -1.10
CA ALA A 279 -1.71 -21.93 -1.56
C ALA A 279 -1.58 -23.21 -0.70
N GLU A 280 -2.68 -23.94 -0.46
CA GLU A 280 -2.71 -25.06 0.49
C GLU A 280 -1.78 -26.25 0.14
N GLU A 281 -1.26 -26.34 -1.10
CA GLU A 281 -0.63 -27.56 -1.62
C GLU A 281 0.82 -27.42 -2.11
N THR A 282 1.46 -26.25 -1.95
CA THR A 282 2.81 -26.06 -2.49
C THR A 282 3.88 -26.41 -1.45
N ILE A 283 4.65 -27.47 -1.73
CA ILE A 283 5.97 -27.74 -1.11
C ILE A 283 6.95 -26.59 -1.42
N ASP A 284 6.65 -25.81 -2.46
CA ASP A 284 7.45 -24.71 -2.95
C ASP A 284 7.42 -23.50 -1.99
N GLU A 285 8.59 -23.14 -1.45
CA GLU A 285 8.82 -21.96 -0.61
C GLU A 285 8.76 -20.63 -1.42
N SER A 286 8.34 -20.67 -2.68
CA SER A 286 8.18 -19.52 -3.59
C SER A 286 7.39 -18.34 -3.02
N TYR A 287 6.50 -18.56 -2.05
CA TYR A 287 5.76 -17.49 -1.37
C TYR A 287 6.65 -16.55 -0.54
N MET A 288 7.90 -16.92 -0.28
CA MET A 288 8.90 -16.07 0.36
C MET A 288 9.44 -14.97 -0.56
N LEU A 289 9.38 -15.16 -1.88
CA LEU A 289 10.02 -14.27 -2.85
C LEU A 289 9.61 -12.79 -2.71
N PRO A 290 8.33 -12.42 -2.51
CA PRO A 290 7.94 -11.03 -2.29
C PRO A 290 8.57 -10.42 -1.04
N VAL A 291 8.76 -11.21 0.02
CA VAL A 291 9.36 -10.77 1.28
C VAL A 291 10.86 -10.55 1.08
N LEU A 292 11.54 -11.48 0.40
CA LEU A 292 12.96 -11.38 0.05
C LEU A 292 13.23 -10.14 -0.80
N LEU A 293 12.45 -9.92 -1.86
CA LEU A 293 12.60 -8.77 -2.74
C LEU A 293 12.31 -7.43 -2.04
N ARG A 294 11.45 -7.43 -1.01
CA ARG A 294 11.11 -6.19 -0.29
C ARG A 294 12.18 -5.80 0.73
N PHE A 295 12.63 -6.78 1.52
CA PHE A 295 13.53 -6.57 2.65
C PHE A 295 14.98 -6.93 2.35
N ASP A 296 15.29 -7.21 1.08
CA ASP A 296 16.60 -7.64 0.59
C ASP A 296 17.13 -8.86 1.34
N GLY A 297 16.26 -9.87 1.44
CA GLY A 297 16.55 -11.14 2.07
C GLY A 297 17.24 -12.11 1.11
N GLN A 298 18.06 -12.99 1.67
CA GLN A 298 18.84 -13.99 0.93
C GLN A 298 18.60 -15.38 1.53
N PRO A 299 18.43 -16.42 0.69
CA PRO A 299 18.41 -17.80 1.16
C PRO A 299 19.84 -18.24 1.53
N GLU A 300 19.97 -18.87 2.69
CA GLU A 300 21.20 -19.45 3.21
C GLU A 300 20.89 -20.90 3.64
N VAL A 301 21.83 -21.82 3.44
CA VAL A 301 21.63 -23.23 3.75
C VAL A 301 22.34 -23.55 5.06
N ASP A 302 21.65 -24.21 5.99
CA ASP A 302 22.24 -24.66 7.25
C ASP A 302 23.13 -25.89 7.06
N GLU A 303 23.81 -26.32 8.13
CA GLU A 303 24.69 -27.50 8.10
C GLU A 303 23.93 -28.79 7.77
N GLU A 304 22.64 -28.83 8.04
CA GLU A 304 21.74 -29.96 7.77
C GLU A 304 21.11 -29.92 6.37
N GLY A 305 21.36 -28.89 5.57
CA GLY A 305 20.84 -28.76 4.21
C GLY A 305 19.45 -28.12 4.10
N ASN A 306 18.91 -27.54 5.18
CA ASN A 306 17.67 -26.78 5.17
C ASN A 306 17.92 -25.34 4.70
N ILE A 307 16.94 -24.77 4.00
CA ILE A 307 16.95 -23.37 3.59
C ILE A 307 16.42 -22.49 4.72
N LEU A 308 17.20 -21.49 5.08
CA LEU A 308 16.89 -20.43 6.02
C LEU A 308 16.97 -19.08 5.30
N TYR A 309 16.16 -18.12 5.70
CA TYR A 309 16.13 -16.80 5.04
C TYR A 309 16.72 -15.75 5.97
N ARG A 310 17.79 -15.13 5.50
CA ARG A 310 18.53 -14.09 6.23
C ARG A 310 18.24 -12.72 5.65
N PHE A 311 18.05 -11.75 6.53
CA PHE A 311 17.71 -10.35 6.23
C PHE A 311 18.71 -9.41 6.91
N PRO A 312 19.90 -9.21 6.33
CA PRO A 312 20.99 -8.46 6.96
C PRO A 312 20.59 -7.04 7.39
N SER A 313 19.83 -6.34 6.55
CA SER A 313 19.36 -4.98 6.83
C SER A 313 18.45 -4.89 8.06
N LEU A 314 17.71 -5.96 8.39
CA LEU A 314 16.79 -6.01 9.53
C LEU A 314 17.49 -6.51 10.82
N GLN A 315 18.77 -6.90 10.74
CA GLN A 315 19.61 -7.26 11.89
C GLN A 315 20.21 -6.04 12.59
N ARG A 316 20.26 -4.90 11.90
CA ARG A 316 20.87 -3.63 12.36
C ARG A 316 19.80 -2.70 12.93
N THR A 317 19.82 -2.47 14.24
CA THR A 317 18.84 -1.63 14.92
C THR A 317 19.51 -0.54 15.76
N ALA A 318 18.93 0.65 15.75
CA ALA A 318 19.40 1.79 16.53
C ALA A 318 18.92 1.78 18.00
N THR A 319 17.83 1.06 18.28
CA THR A 319 17.20 0.98 19.59
C THR A 319 17.63 -0.27 20.36
N SER A 320 18.17 -0.07 21.57
CA SER A 320 18.45 -1.14 22.53
C SER A 320 17.17 -1.63 23.20
N GLN A 321 16.24 -2.19 22.44
CA GLN A 321 15.12 -2.89 23.05
C GLN A 321 15.71 -4.15 23.69
N GLY A 322 15.86 -4.11 25.03
CA GLY A 322 16.77 -4.96 25.82
C GLY A 322 16.91 -6.38 25.29
N SER A 323 18.17 -6.81 25.13
CA SER A 323 18.60 -8.15 24.72
C SER A 323 17.76 -9.22 25.42
N ARG A 324 16.70 -9.65 24.75
CA ARG A 324 15.81 -10.71 25.22
C ARG A 324 16.41 -12.01 24.68
N ARG A 325 16.82 -12.88 25.62
CA ARG A 325 17.39 -14.22 25.42
C ARG A 325 16.89 -14.88 24.12
N LYS A 326 17.83 -15.30 23.27
CA LYS A 326 17.57 -16.13 22.08
C LYS A 326 16.92 -17.41 22.59
N GLU A 327 15.63 -17.59 22.36
CA GLU A 327 14.88 -18.73 22.90
C GLU A 327 13.98 -19.32 21.82
N TYR A 328 13.75 -20.63 21.93
CA TYR A 328 12.96 -21.42 20.99
C TYR A 328 11.55 -20.84 20.81
N VAL A 329 11.14 -20.75 19.55
CA VAL A 329 9.92 -20.06 19.10
C VAL A 329 8.65 -20.66 19.70
N GLY A 330 8.60 -21.97 19.97
CA GLY A 330 7.39 -22.64 20.48
C GLY A 330 6.91 -22.19 21.87
N LYS A 331 7.81 -21.76 22.79
CA LYS A 331 7.37 -21.24 24.10
C LYS A 331 6.84 -19.80 24.02
N ARG A 332 7.30 -19.02 23.04
CA ARG A 332 7.00 -17.58 22.91
C ARG A 332 5.95 -17.27 21.84
N TRP A 333 5.67 -18.16 20.90
CA TRP A 333 4.55 -18.00 19.97
C TRP A 333 3.20 -17.92 20.69
N ALA A 334 3.08 -18.63 21.82
CA ALA A 334 1.92 -18.56 22.70
C ALA A 334 1.76 -17.18 23.37
N ASP A 335 2.88 -16.51 23.67
CA ASP A 335 2.97 -15.25 24.42
C ASP A 335 3.56 -14.12 23.55
N TRP A 336 2.69 -13.49 22.75
CA TRP A 336 2.83 -12.10 22.27
C TRP A 336 4.24 -11.70 21.78
N VAL A 337 4.68 -12.21 20.62
CA VAL A 337 5.95 -11.81 19.99
C VAL A 337 5.84 -10.36 19.50
N GLY A 338 6.32 -9.41 20.31
CA GLY A 338 6.49 -8.01 19.90
C GLY A 338 5.20 -7.23 19.57
N GLY A 339 4.04 -7.74 19.96
CA GLY A 339 2.73 -7.15 19.64
C GLY A 339 2.04 -7.70 18.40
N VAL A 340 2.61 -8.73 17.76
CA VAL A 340 2.06 -9.38 16.56
C VAL A 340 1.17 -10.56 16.95
N GLU A 341 -0.04 -10.64 16.37
CA GLU A 341 -0.96 -11.77 16.54
C GLU A 341 -0.34 -13.07 15.98
N ARG A 342 -0.72 -14.24 16.52
CA ARG A 342 -0.10 -15.55 16.17
C ARG A 342 -0.13 -15.89 14.68
N PHE A 343 -1.15 -15.39 13.99
CA PHE A 343 -1.33 -15.46 12.56
C PHE A 343 -2.07 -14.21 12.10
N LEU A 344 -1.97 -13.90 10.81
CA LEU A 344 -2.65 -12.75 10.24
C LEU A 344 -4.15 -13.06 10.07
N LYS A 345 -4.98 -12.50 10.95
CA LYS A 345 -6.45 -12.61 10.84
C LYS A 345 -7.02 -11.44 10.04
N GLU A 346 -7.35 -11.69 8.79
CA GLU A 346 -8.06 -10.74 7.97
C GLU A 346 -9.49 -10.52 8.49
N LYS A 347 -9.89 -9.25 8.57
CA LYS A 347 -11.22 -8.88 9.05
C LYS A 347 -12.25 -9.08 7.95
N LYS A 348 -13.36 -9.76 8.28
CA LYS A 348 -14.53 -9.87 7.39
C LYS A 348 -15.08 -8.47 7.09
N TRP A 349 -15.48 -8.27 5.85
CA TRP A 349 -16.08 -7.03 5.40
C TRP A 349 -17.50 -6.98 5.95
N GLN A 350 -17.76 -5.96 6.78
CA GLN A 350 -19.11 -5.73 7.28
C GLN A 350 -19.96 -5.14 6.16
N PHE A 351 -21.12 -5.76 5.92
CA PHE A 351 -22.10 -5.21 4.98
C PHE A 351 -22.48 -3.79 5.36
N SER A 352 -22.67 -3.56 6.65
CA SER A 352 -23.11 -2.29 7.19
C SER A 352 -22.73 -2.06 8.64
N LYS A 353 -22.63 -0.78 9.02
CA LYS A 353 -22.43 -0.34 10.41
C LYS A 353 -23.75 -0.04 11.14
N THR A 354 -24.89 -0.21 10.45
CA THR A 354 -26.24 0.17 10.89
C THR A 354 -26.83 -0.83 11.88
N ARG A 355 -27.76 -0.40 12.73
CA ARG A 355 -28.50 -1.30 13.62
C ARG A 355 -29.52 -2.13 12.82
N THR A 356 -29.84 -3.35 13.27
CA THR A 356 -30.83 -4.23 12.61
C THR A 356 -32.20 -3.55 12.41
N SER A 357 -32.65 -2.73 13.36
CA SER A 357 -33.92 -1.99 13.27
C SER A 357 -33.91 -0.91 12.18
N GLU A 358 -32.79 -0.20 12.01
CA GLU A 358 -32.64 0.82 10.97
C GLU A 358 -32.69 0.18 9.58
N ARG A 359 -31.98 -0.96 9.40
CA ARG A 359 -32.01 -1.73 8.15
C ARG A 359 -33.42 -2.19 7.83
N ALA A 360 -34.15 -2.72 8.81
CA ALA A 360 -35.53 -3.17 8.61
C ALA A 360 -36.44 -2.03 8.16
N MET A 361 -36.29 -0.83 8.73
CA MET A 361 -37.05 0.36 8.31
C MET A 361 -36.71 0.77 6.87
N VAL A 362 -35.43 0.77 6.49
CA VAL A 362 -34.99 1.11 5.12
C VAL A 362 -35.55 0.10 4.11
N ILE A 363 -35.51 -1.19 4.44
CA ILE A 363 -36.11 -2.25 3.61
C ILE A 363 -37.63 -2.05 3.51
N GLY A 364 -38.30 -1.73 4.61
CA GLY A 364 -39.74 -1.46 4.63
C GLY A 364 -40.13 -0.24 3.78
N LEU A 365 -39.42 0.88 3.94
CA LEU A 365 -39.66 2.11 3.19
C LEU A 365 -39.38 1.93 1.69
N GLY A 366 -38.26 1.27 1.35
CA GLY A 366 -37.96 0.89 -0.03
C GLY A 366 -39.02 -0.07 -0.60
N GLY A 367 -39.52 -1.01 0.20
CA GLY A 367 -40.50 -2.00 -0.21
C GLY A 367 -41.84 -1.34 -0.54
N LEU A 368 -42.24 -0.36 0.27
CA LEU A 368 -43.39 0.51 0.01
C LEU A 368 -43.23 1.28 -1.31
N ASN A 369 -42.05 1.88 -1.56
CA ASN A 369 -41.76 2.58 -2.80
C ASN A 369 -41.86 1.65 -4.03
N LEU A 370 -41.21 0.49 -3.97
CA LEU A 370 -41.23 -0.51 -5.04
C LEU A 370 -42.65 -1.03 -5.31
N PHE A 371 -43.40 -1.33 -4.25
CA PHE A 371 -44.80 -1.75 -4.38
C PHE A 371 -45.65 -0.67 -5.06
N GLY A 372 -45.53 0.59 -4.62
CA GLY A 372 -46.21 1.71 -5.25
C GLY A 372 -45.88 1.84 -6.74
N VAL A 373 -44.61 1.73 -7.11
CA VAL A 373 -44.16 1.80 -8.52
C VAL A 373 -44.76 0.66 -9.35
N ILE A 374 -44.84 -0.57 -8.81
CA ILE A 374 -45.46 -1.71 -9.49
C ILE A 374 -46.95 -1.47 -9.71
N VAL A 375 -47.68 -1.05 -8.68
CA VAL A 375 -49.12 -0.77 -8.75
C VAL A 375 -49.41 0.38 -9.72
N LEU A 376 -48.65 1.48 -9.64
CA LEU A 376 -48.79 2.60 -10.56
C LEU A 376 -48.53 2.17 -12.00
N GLY A 377 -47.53 1.29 -12.23
CA GLY A 377 -47.24 0.74 -13.55
C GLY A 377 -48.37 -0.07 -14.16
N THR A 378 -49.11 -0.86 -13.37
CA THR A 378 -50.28 -1.59 -13.87
C THR A 378 -51.45 -0.65 -14.14
N MET A 379 -51.65 0.38 -13.33
CA MET A 379 -52.70 1.39 -13.54
C MET A 379 -52.44 2.25 -14.78
N LEU A 380 -51.21 2.70 -15.01
CA LEU A 380 -50.84 3.51 -16.19
C LEU A 380 -51.02 2.72 -17.49
N LYS A 381 -50.72 1.42 -17.50
CA LYS A 381 -50.92 0.55 -18.68
C LYS A 381 -52.39 0.31 -19.02
N ASN A 382 -53.26 0.25 -18.01
CA ASN A 382 -54.68 -0.07 -18.17
C ASN A 382 -55.58 1.16 -18.37
N THR A 383 -55.01 2.37 -18.40
CA THR A 383 -55.79 3.60 -18.55
C THR A 383 -55.87 3.98 -20.03
N ALA A 384 -57.06 3.82 -20.62
CA ALA A 384 -57.34 4.08 -22.04
C ALA A 384 -57.59 5.58 -22.36
N MET A 385 -57.45 6.47 -21.38
CA MET A 385 -57.57 7.92 -21.56
C MET A 385 -56.20 8.58 -21.62
N THR A 386 -56.08 9.63 -22.42
CA THR A 386 -54.88 10.47 -22.49
C THR A 386 -54.62 11.07 -21.10
N PRO A 387 -53.50 10.75 -20.43
CA PRO A 387 -53.19 11.33 -19.13
C PRO A 387 -53.06 12.85 -19.28
N SER A 388 -53.86 13.61 -18.54
CA SER A 388 -53.82 15.08 -18.58
C SER A 388 -53.13 15.65 -17.33
N GLY A 389 -52.34 16.71 -17.52
CA GLY A 389 -51.67 17.43 -16.44
C GLY A 389 -50.60 16.61 -15.71
N PHE A 390 -50.69 16.58 -14.37
CA PHE A 390 -49.71 15.94 -13.47
C PHE A 390 -49.45 14.47 -13.79
N ILE A 391 -50.47 13.73 -14.24
CA ILE A 391 -50.36 12.30 -14.55
C ILE A 391 -49.45 12.07 -15.78
N SER A 392 -49.46 12.99 -16.76
CA SER A 392 -48.56 12.92 -17.92
C SER A 392 -47.10 13.07 -17.51
N PHE A 393 -46.80 14.06 -16.66
CA PHE A 393 -45.45 14.26 -16.14
C PHE A 393 -44.93 13.03 -15.38
N VAL A 394 -45.78 12.40 -14.57
CA VAL A 394 -45.41 11.19 -13.83
C VAL A 394 -45.22 10.00 -14.77
N ALA A 395 -46.04 9.88 -15.82
CA ALA A 395 -45.85 8.86 -16.84
C ALA A 395 -44.51 9.03 -17.59
N ASP A 396 -44.10 10.26 -17.88
CA ASP A 396 -42.82 10.57 -18.54
C ASP A 396 -41.60 10.20 -17.67
N ILE A 397 -41.68 10.49 -16.36
CA ILE A 397 -40.61 10.16 -15.40
C ILE A 397 -40.69 8.72 -14.86
N PHE A 398 -41.75 7.98 -15.20
CA PHE A 398 -42.00 6.63 -14.68
C PHE A 398 -40.85 5.64 -14.91
N PRO A 399 -40.18 5.60 -16.09
CA PRO A 399 -39.01 4.74 -16.27
C PRO A 399 -37.88 5.07 -15.29
N LEU A 400 -37.67 6.34 -14.95
CA LEU A 400 -36.68 6.76 -13.95
C LEU A 400 -37.09 6.31 -12.55
N LEU A 401 -38.38 6.38 -12.19
CA LEU A 401 -38.90 5.85 -10.92
C LEU A 401 -38.71 4.33 -10.81
N GLN A 402 -38.91 3.59 -11.91
CA GLN A 402 -38.67 2.15 -11.97
C GLN A 402 -37.19 1.80 -11.80
N ILE A 403 -36.30 2.49 -12.53
CA ILE A 403 -34.85 2.30 -12.41
C ILE A 403 -34.42 2.62 -10.98
N TYR A 404 -34.93 3.69 -10.39
CA TYR A 404 -34.62 4.08 -9.02
C TYR A 404 -35.10 3.04 -8.00
N ALA A 405 -36.37 2.64 -8.04
CA ALA A 405 -36.93 1.64 -7.11
C ALA A 405 -36.28 0.26 -7.26
N GLY A 406 -35.97 -0.15 -8.50
CA GLY A 406 -35.27 -1.40 -8.78
C GLY A 406 -33.82 -1.37 -8.30
N SER A 407 -33.07 -0.31 -8.62
CA SER A 407 -31.67 -0.16 -8.22
C SER A 407 -31.48 -0.06 -6.71
N PHE A 408 -32.45 0.53 -5.99
CA PHE A 408 -32.48 0.59 -4.53
C PHE A 408 -32.32 -0.79 -3.87
N PHE A 409 -32.85 -1.85 -4.48
CA PHE A 409 -32.69 -3.23 -4.00
C PHE A 409 -31.61 -4.02 -4.75
N ALA A 410 -31.50 -3.83 -6.05
CA ALA A 410 -30.56 -4.58 -6.88
C ALA A 410 -29.10 -4.31 -6.47
N ILE A 411 -28.74 -3.05 -6.17
CA ILE A 411 -27.38 -2.68 -5.79
C ILE A 411 -26.98 -3.30 -4.44
N PRO A 412 -27.77 -3.15 -3.34
CA PRO A 412 -27.46 -3.83 -2.08
C PRO A 412 -27.44 -5.36 -2.19
N LEU A 413 -28.33 -5.97 -2.98
CA LEU A 413 -28.35 -7.43 -3.19
C LEU A 413 -27.09 -7.92 -3.90
N ALA A 414 -26.70 -7.25 -4.99
CA ALA A 414 -25.45 -7.57 -5.70
C ALA A 414 -24.24 -7.42 -4.76
N ARG A 415 -24.21 -6.35 -3.96
CA ARG A 415 -23.15 -6.15 -2.96
C ARG A 415 -23.14 -7.23 -1.89
N TRP A 416 -24.30 -7.59 -1.35
CA TRP A 416 -24.40 -8.67 -0.36
C TRP A 416 -23.84 -9.97 -0.92
N PHE A 417 -24.19 -10.31 -2.16
CA PHE A 417 -23.70 -11.52 -2.83
C PHE A 417 -22.17 -11.50 -3.05
N LEU A 418 -21.62 -10.38 -3.54
CA LEU A 418 -20.18 -10.22 -3.71
C LEU A 418 -19.44 -10.28 -2.37
N LEU A 419 -19.96 -9.60 -1.34
CA LEU A 419 -19.38 -9.61 -0.01
C LEU A 419 -19.42 -10.99 0.64
N GLU A 420 -20.48 -11.77 0.43
CA GLU A 420 -20.56 -13.14 0.94
C GLU A 420 -19.46 -14.02 0.32
N ARG A 421 -19.27 -13.91 -1.00
CA ARG A 421 -18.16 -14.60 -1.69
C ARG A 421 -16.81 -14.18 -1.14
N THR A 422 -16.53 -12.87 -1.10
CA THR A 422 -15.25 -12.35 -0.59
C THR A 422 -15.02 -12.73 0.88
N ASN A 423 -16.05 -12.68 1.73
CA ASN A 423 -15.94 -13.06 3.14
C ASN A 423 -15.69 -14.55 3.32
N SER A 424 -16.28 -15.41 2.47
CA SER A 424 -16.01 -16.85 2.47
C SER A 424 -14.55 -17.15 2.06
N GLU A 425 -14.01 -16.41 1.10
CA GLU A 425 -12.60 -16.54 0.68
C GLU A 425 -11.64 -16.06 1.79
N ILE A 426 -11.97 -14.94 2.46
CA ILE A 426 -11.23 -14.46 3.63
C ILE A 426 -11.25 -15.51 4.75
N GLU A 427 -12.39 -16.16 4.98
CA GLU A 427 -12.52 -17.21 5.99
C GLU A 427 -11.66 -18.44 5.67
N LYS A 428 -11.65 -18.88 4.41
CA LYS A 428 -10.75 -19.96 3.96
C LYS A 428 -9.28 -19.60 4.16
N ARG A 429 -8.86 -18.39 3.79
CA ARG A 429 -7.47 -17.92 3.99
C ARG A 429 -7.10 -17.84 5.47
N ASN A 430 -7.99 -17.31 6.30
CA ASN A 430 -7.78 -17.26 7.75
C ASN A 430 -7.68 -18.66 8.37
N GLN A 431 -8.53 -19.60 7.95
CA GLN A 431 -8.45 -20.99 8.41
C GLN A 431 -7.12 -21.65 7.99
N ALA A 432 -6.65 -21.41 6.76
CA ALA A 432 -5.35 -21.92 6.30
C ALA A 432 -4.20 -21.37 7.14
N ARG A 433 -4.19 -20.06 7.44
CA ARG A 433 -3.19 -19.43 8.32
C ARG A 433 -3.24 -19.95 9.74
N GLU A 434 -4.43 -20.15 10.29
CA GLU A 434 -4.63 -20.72 11.62
C GLU A 434 -4.10 -22.15 11.71
N LYS A 435 -4.38 -23.01 10.70
CA LYS A 435 -3.81 -24.36 10.64
C LYS A 435 -2.28 -24.35 10.68
N ARG A 436 -1.65 -23.43 9.92
CA ARG A 436 -0.17 -23.29 9.91
C ARG A 436 0.39 -22.82 11.24
N ALA A 437 -0.27 -21.86 11.88
CA ALA A 437 0.11 -21.44 13.23
C ALA A 437 0.05 -22.61 14.23
N ARG A 438 -0.98 -23.47 14.13
CA ARG A 438 -1.09 -24.68 14.96
C ARG A 438 0.02 -25.69 14.67
N ILE A 439 0.43 -25.87 13.41
CA ILE A 439 1.56 -26.74 13.03
C ILE A 439 2.87 -26.24 13.65
N LEU A 440 3.07 -24.91 13.72
CA LEU A 440 4.24 -24.32 14.37
C LEU A 440 4.22 -24.47 15.90
N GLU A 441 3.04 -24.39 16.52
CA GLU A 441 2.88 -24.64 17.96
C GLU A 441 3.17 -26.12 18.31
N GLN A 442 2.75 -27.04 17.44
CA GLN A 442 2.95 -28.48 17.58
C GLN A 442 4.06 -29.00 16.67
N ALA A 443 5.16 -28.25 16.56
CA ALA A 443 6.22 -28.54 15.62
C ALA A 443 6.84 -29.93 15.83
N ASP A 444 6.92 -30.70 14.75
CA ASP A 444 7.65 -31.96 14.68
C ASP A 444 9.14 -31.76 15.01
N VAL A 445 9.83 -32.84 15.36
CA VAL A 445 11.26 -32.79 15.77
C VAL A 445 12.15 -32.17 14.68
N SER A 446 11.87 -32.46 13.41
CA SER A 446 12.60 -31.89 12.26
C SER A 446 12.38 -30.38 12.14
N LEU A 447 11.12 -29.93 12.15
CA LEU A 447 10.76 -28.51 12.08
C LEU A 447 11.33 -27.76 13.28
N ARG A 448 11.23 -28.33 14.49
CA ARG A 448 11.81 -27.77 15.71
C ARG A 448 13.32 -27.55 15.59
N ARG A 449 14.05 -28.46 14.94
CA ARG A 449 15.49 -28.31 14.68
C ARG A 449 15.76 -27.18 13.68
N LYS A 450 15.05 -27.15 12.54
CA LYS A 450 15.16 -26.06 11.54
C LYS A 450 14.94 -24.68 12.17
N LEU A 451 13.94 -24.57 13.06
CA LEU A 451 13.66 -23.35 13.82
C LEU A 451 14.80 -22.97 14.76
N LEU A 452 15.42 -23.93 15.45
CA LEU A 452 16.56 -23.67 16.34
C LEU A 452 17.78 -23.20 15.56
N ASN A 453 18.09 -23.84 14.43
CA ASN A 453 19.19 -23.45 13.55
C ASN A 453 19.03 -22.00 13.05
N ALA A 454 17.80 -21.60 12.71
CA ALA A 454 17.48 -20.21 12.38
C ALA A 454 17.79 -19.23 13.53
N ARG A 455 17.57 -19.63 14.80
CA ARG A 455 17.87 -18.80 15.97
C ARG A 455 19.37 -18.72 16.26
N ASP A 456 20.11 -19.77 15.96
CA ASP A 456 21.57 -19.80 16.13
C ASP A 456 22.25 -18.87 15.11
N MET A 457 21.76 -18.86 13.87
CA MET A 457 22.20 -17.93 12.82
C MET A 457 21.70 -16.49 13.01
N ALA A 458 20.64 -16.28 13.82
CA ALA A 458 20.12 -14.95 14.09
C ALA A 458 21.12 -14.09 14.86
N GLN A 459 21.46 -12.94 14.27
CA GLN A 459 22.35 -11.94 14.86
C GLN A 459 21.62 -10.62 14.89
N ARG A 460 21.59 -9.97 16.06
CA ARG A 460 21.04 -8.63 16.21
C ARG A 460 22.14 -7.72 16.71
N THR A 461 22.51 -6.75 15.88
CA THR A 461 23.51 -5.75 16.22
C THR A 461 22.80 -4.46 16.58
N VAL A 462 22.88 -4.08 17.86
CA VAL A 462 22.40 -2.78 18.31
C VAL A 462 23.55 -1.79 18.18
N ILE A 463 23.33 -0.75 17.40
CA ILE A 463 24.35 0.29 17.18
C ILE A 463 24.13 1.37 18.23
N GLY A 464 24.91 1.32 19.30
CA GLY A 464 24.91 2.31 20.38
C GLY A 464 25.56 3.63 19.96
N GLN A 465 25.62 4.58 20.89
CA GLN A 465 26.33 5.85 20.68
C GLN A 465 27.86 5.69 20.78
N ASP A 466 28.30 4.67 21.50
CA ASP A 466 29.69 4.28 21.70
C ASP A 466 30.39 3.78 20.42
N ARG A 467 29.61 3.36 19.42
CA ARG A 467 30.11 2.83 18.15
C ARG A 467 30.13 3.85 17.00
N ILE A 468 29.68 5.08 17.26
CA ILE A 468 29.59 6.13 16.23
C ILE A 468 30.99 6.70 15.99
N VAL A 469 31.41 6.71 14.73
CA VAL A 469 32.69 7.29 14.29
C VAL A 469 32.48 8.67 13.65
N TYR A 470 31.38 8.86 12.94
CA TYR A 470 31.11 10.11 12.22
C TYR A 470 29.69 10.60 12.50
N SER A 471 29.51 11.92 12.63
CA SER A 471 28.19 12.55 12.77
C SER A 471 28.13 13.86 12.01
N THR A 472 27.15 14.04 11.11
CA THR A 472 26.97 15.26 10.33
C THR A 472 26.58 16.49 11.18
N ASP A 473 26.22 16.31 12.46
CA ASP A 473 25.91 17.41 13.38
C ASP A 473 27.17 18.14 13.89
N LYS A 474 28.32 17.45 13.95
CA LYS A 474 29.59 18.06 14.35
C LYS A 474 30.28 18.71 13.16
N ASP A 475 30.91 19.86 13.37
CA ASP A 475 31.74 20.50 12.34
C ASP A 475 32.98 19.65 12.00
N LEU A 476 33.38 19.68 10.72
CA LEU A 476 34.51 18.89 10.19
C LEU A 476 35.82 19.15 10.96
N SER A 477 36.02 20.36 11.49
CA SER A 477 37.21 20.72 12.25
C SER A 477 37.35 19.97 13.58
N ASP A 478 36.22 19.74 14.26
CA ASP A 478 36.20 19.03 15.54
C ASP A 478 36.40 17.52 15.32
N GLN A 479 35.89 17.01 14.21
CA GLN A 479 36.05 15.61 13.80
C GLN A 479 37.50 15.29 13.38
N ASP A 480 38.15 16.17 12.62
CA ASP A 480 39.56 16.01 12.22
C ASP A 480 40.50 15.96 13.43
N TYR A 481 40.17 16.71 14.49
CA TYR A 481 40.93 16.69 15.73
C TYR A 481 40.75 15.35 16.48
N GLU A 482 39.51 14.86 16.63
CA GLU A 482 39.22 13.56 17.24
C GLU A 482 39.89 12.40 16.48
N ALA A 483 39.83 12.41 15.14
CA ALA A 483 40.48 11.41 14.29
C ALA A 483 42.01 11.39 14.46
N ARG A 484 42.65 12.58 14.49
CA ARG A 484 44.10 12.70 14.72
C ARG A 484 44.52 12.26 16.12
N ASP A 485 43.70 12.52 17.14
CA ASP A 485 43.99 12.03 18.49
C ASP A 485 43.82 10.51 18.58
N TRP A 486 42.85 9.95 17.87
CA TRP A 486 42.65 8.50 17.77
C TRP A 486 43.85 7.81 17.11
N ASP A 487 44.32 8.30 15.95
CA ASP A 487 45.54 7.82 15.29
C ASP A 487 46.77 7.90 16.21
N ARG A 488 46.88 8.98 16.99
CA ARG A 488 47.96 9.16 17.96
C ARG A 488 47.89 8.10 19.07
N ARG A 489 46.69 7.75 19.55
CA ARG A 489 46.50 6.69 20.56
C ARG A 489 46.79 5.31 19.97
N PHE A 490 46.34 5.03 18.75
CA PHE A 490 46.58 3.78 18.06
C PHE A 490 48.09 3.52 17.87
N ARG A 491 48.83 4.53 17.38
CA ARG A 491 50.30 4.47 17.24
C ARG A 491 51.06 4.35 18.57
N LYS A 492 50.46 4.76 19.69
CA LYS A 492 51.05 4.55 21.02
C LYS A 492 50.88 3.11 21.47
N ILE A 493 49.73 2.50 21.19
CA ILE A 493 49.42 1.10 21.52
C ILE A 493 50.32 0.15 20.71
N GLU A 494 50.46 0.38 19.40
CA GLU A 494 51.39 -0.37 18.53
C GLU A 494 52.87 -0.25 18.94
N ARG A 495 53.24 0.76 19.73
CA ARG A 495 54.61 0.96 20.21
C ARG A 495 54.88 0.32 21.57
N THR A 496 53.83 -0.11 22.26
CA THR A 496 53.90 -0.68 23.61
C THR A 496 53.76 -2.20 23.64
N ASP A 497 53.34 -2.80 22.52
CA ASP A 497 53.54 -4.22 22.18
C ASP A 497 54.88 -4.39 21.44
#